data_AF-A0A9E4IHS5-F1
#
_entry.id   AF-A0A9E4IHS5-F1
#
_cell.length_a   1.000
_cell.length_b   1.000
_cell.length_c   1.000
_cell.angle_alpha   90.00
_cell.angle_beta   90.00
_cell.angle_gamma   90.00
#
_symmetry.space_group_name_H-M   'P 1'
#
loop_
_entity.id
_entity.type
_entity.pdbx_description
1 polymer ?
#
loop_
_entity_poly.entity_id
_entity_poly.type
_entity_poly.pdbx_seq_one_letter_code
_entity_poly.pdbx_strand_id
1 'polypeptide(L)'
;MKKRLLMLFVPVLVATLVAGCGGDDTVDPEPPAAEGPPDLSGTYNLVSLSGAITGGITLAPPVAVGTFTLVQNPASGDTATGTLTLSITVTSPLDGSVIPIEDQGTFTVRADGTWEQTGQLAQNIGTYSLAGNVLTVTVTEPPPNVATTVWQRQ
;
A
#
# COMPACT_ATOMS: atom_id res chain seq x y z
N MET A 1 -18.54 5.05 65.77
CA MET A 1 -17.26 5.45 66.40
C MET A 1 -16.49 6.30 65.38
N LYS A 2 -16.42 7.62 65.63
CA LYS A 2 -15.20 8.44 65.84
C LYS A 2 -14.20 8.39 64.66
N LYS A 3 -14.18 9.42 63.78
CA LYS A 3 -13.43 10.72 63.90
C LYS A 3 -11.94 10.51 63.59
N ARG A 4 -11.29 11.11 62.58
CA ARG A 4 -11.12 12.53 62.19
C ARG A 4 -10.44 12.53 60.79
N LEU A 5 -10.86 13.27 59.76
CA LEU A 5 -10.77 14.72 59.53
C LEU A 5 -9.37 15.32 59.76
N LEU A 6 -8.74 15.80 58.68
CA LEU A 6 -7.95 17.04 58.55
C LEU A 6 -7.09 16.92 57.27
N MET A 7 -6.90 17.91 56.40
CA MET A 7 -7.41 19.27 56.29
C MET A 7 -6.81 19.90 55.02
N LEU A 8 -7.60 20.80 54.39
CA LEU A 8 -7.19 22.06 53.71
C LEU A 8 -6.23 21.97 52.50
N PHE A 9 -6.49 22.61 51.35
CA PHE A 9 -6.95 23.99 51.15
C PHE A 9 -7.81 24.13 49.87
N VAL A 10 -8.87 24.93 50.00
CA VAL A 10 -9.63 25.67 48.97
C VAL A 10 -9.21 27.14 49.12
N PRO A 11 -9.47 28.13 48.21
CA PRO A 11 -9.84 28.20 46.79
C PRO A 11 -8.72 28.92 45.99
N VAL A 12 -8.84 29.27 44.70
CA VAL A 12 -9.31 30.60 44.26
C VAL A 12 -9.93 30.48 42.87
N LEU A 13 -11.24 30.72 42.83
CA LEU A 13 -11.98 31.13 41.65
C LEU A 13 -11.46 32.52 41.23
N VAL A 14 -10.75 32.63 40.12
CA VAL A 14 -10.60 33.92 39.42
C VAL A 14 -11.55 33.89 38.24
N ALA A 15 -12.76 34.37 38.48
CA ALA A 15 -13.64 34.83 37.41
C ALA A 15 -13.07 36.17 36.90
N THR A 16 -12.22 36.13 35.89
CA THR A 16 -12.00 37.28 35.02
C THR A 16 -13.03 37.22 33.92
N LEU A 17 -14.16 37.90 34.14
CA LEU A 17 -14.94 38.50 33.06
C LEU A 17 -14.00 39.44 32.31
N VAL A 18 -13.41 38.98 31.21
CA VAL A 18 -12.95 39.86 30.16
C VAL A 18 -14.09 39.92 29.16
N ALA A 19 -14.90 40.97 29.28
CA ALA A 19 -15.70 41.46 28.18
C ALA A 19 -14.72 41.97 27.11
N GLY A 20 -14.28 41.06 26.24
CA GLY A 20 -13.48 41.33 25.07
C GLY A 20 -14.27 40.87 23.85
N CYS A 21 -14.89 41.81 23.15
CA CYS A 21 -15.32 41.60 21.77
C CYS A 21 -14.05 41.39 20.93
N GLY A 22 -13.73 40.14 20.63
CA GLY A 22 -12.66 39.76 19.72
C GLY A 22 -12.96 38.35 19.28
N GLY A 23 -13.20 38.14 17.99
CA GLY A 23 -13.45 36.82 17.43
C GLY A 23 -12.26 35.92 17.71
N ASP A 24 -12.39 35.08 18.74
CA ASP A 24 -11.55 33.91 18.92
C ASP A 24 -12.07 32.89 17.91
N ASP A 25 -11.68 33.12 16.65
CA ASP A 25 -11.67 32.11 15.61
C ASP A 25 -10.66 31.07 16.11
N THR A 26 -11.13 30.16 16.97
CA THR A 26 -10.39 28.98 17.36
C THR A 26 -10.15 28.25 16.05
N VAL A 27 -8.98 28.47 15.47
CA VAL A 27 -8.50 27.75 14.30
C VAL A 27 -8.45 26.31 14.76
N ASP A 28 -9.54 25.58 14.51
CA ASP A 28 -9.56 24.13 14.59
C ASP A 28 -8.42 23.70 13.68
N PRO A 29 -7.35 23.09 14.21
CA PRO A 29 -6.25 22.68 13.36
C PRO A 29 -6.85 21.74 12.30
N GLU A 30 -6.81 22.19 11.04
CA GLU A 30 -7.28 21.38 9.93
C GLU A 30 -6.65 19.99 10.08
N PRO A 31 -7.45 18.91 10.10
CA PRO A 31 -6.92 17.56 10.20
C PRO A 31 -5.80 17.43 9.18
N PRO A 32 -4.64 16.85 9.54
CA PRO A 32 -3.58 16.66 8.56
C PRO A 32 -4.19 15.98 7.34
N ALA A 33 -3.94 16.54 6.15
CA ALA A 33 -4.45 15.98 4.91
C ALA A 33 -4.16 14.47 4.93
N ALA A 34 -5.18 13.66 4.64
CA ALA A 34 -5.00 12.21 4.58
C ALA A 34 -3.79 11.93 3.67
N GLU A 35 -2.77 11.27 4.22
CA GLU A 35 -1.61 10.89 3.43
C GLU A 35 -2.11 9.92 2.36
N GLY A 36 -2.06 10.35 1.09
CA GLY A 36 -2.41 9.50 -0.03
C GLY A 36 -1.53 8.24 -0.09
N PRO A 37 -1.83 7.29 -0.99
CA PRO A 37 -1.02 6.09 -1.13
C PRO A 37 0.47 6.44 -1.38
N PRO A 38 1.42 5.63 -0.87
CA PRO A 38 2.84 5.87 -1.10
C PRO A 38 3.21 5.85 -2.59
N ASP A 39 4.30 6.52 -2.96
CA ASP A 39 4.82 6.46 -4.32
C ASP A 39 5.45 5.09 -4.63
N LEU A 40 4.78 4.33 -5.50
CA LEU A 40 5.24 3.03 -5.95
C LEU A 40 6.11 3.10 -7.21
N SER A 41 6.40 4.28 -7.73
CA SER A 41 7.21 4.43 -8.94
C SER A 41 8.59 3.79 -8.80
N GLY A 42 9.05 3.14 -9.86
CA GLY A 42 10.37 2.52 -9.90
C GLY A 42 10.40 1.23 -10.72
N THR A 43 11.61 0.71 -10.89
CA THR A 43 11.86 -0.61 -11.46
C THR A 43 12.19 -1.58 -10.34
N TYR A 44 11.57 -2.76 -10.38
CA TYR A 44 11.70 -3.80 -9.38
C TYR A 44 12.16 -5.10 -10.02
N ASN A 45 12.94 -5.87 -9.27
CA ASN A 45 13.33 -7.23 -9.61
C ASN A 45 12.43 -8.22 -8.87
N LEU A 46 12.06 -9.31 -9.55
CA LEU A 46 11.28 -10.38 -8.93
C LEU A 46 12.07 -11.06 -7.81
N VAL A 47 11.48 -11.11 -6.62
CA VAL A 47 11.99 -11.88 -5.47
C VAL A 47 11.30 -13.24 -5.40
N SER A 48 9.97 -13.25 -5.55
CA SER A 48 9.20 -14.49 -5.57
C SER A 48 7.85 -14.32 -6.26
N LEU A 49 7.36 -15.41 -6.85
CA LEU A 49 6.05 -15.55 -7.47
C LEU A 49 5.39 -16.82 -6.93
N SER A 50 4.15 -16.72 -6.48
CA SER A 50 3.29 -17.87 -6.17
C SER A 50 1.90 -17.64 -6.75
N GLY A 51 1.21 -18.69 -7.17
CA GLY A 51 -0.16 -18.57 -7.70
C GLY A 51 -0.60 -19.78 -8.49
N ALA A 52 -1.71 -19.66 -9.21
CA ALA A 52 -2.23 -20.77 -10.02
C ALA A 52 -1.25 -21.19 -11.13
N ILE A 53 -0.55 -20.24 -11.76
CA ILE A 53 0.43 -20.50 -12.83
C ILE A 53 1.62 -21.35 -12.36
N THR A 54 1.92 -21.32 -11.06
CA THR A 54 2.98 -22.12 -10.44
C THR A 54 2.45 -23.40 -9.78
N GLY A 55 1.16 -23.71 -9.95
CA GLY A 55 0.51 -24.83 -9.26
C GLY A 55 0.45 -24.65 -7.74
N GLY A 56 0.47 -23.41 -7.24
CA GLY A 56 0.50 -23.09 -5.82
C GLY A 56 1.87 -23.14 -5.16
N ILE A 57 2.93 -23.44 -5.91
CA ILE A 57 4.32 -23.43 -5.40
C ILE A 57 4.87 -22.01 -5.43
N THR A 58 5.68 -21.63 -4.45
CA THR A 58 6.44 -20.38 -4.51
C THR A 58 7.72 -20.60 -5.31
N LEU A 59 7.86 -19.85 -6.40
CA LEU A 59 9.05 -19.81 -7.24
C LEU A 59 9.86 -18.54 -6.94
N ALA A 60 11.17 -18.66 -6.99
CA ALA A 60 12.12 -17.57 -6.78
C ALA A 60 13.29 -17.72 -7.76
N PRO A 61 14.15 -16.71 -7.92
CA PRO A 61 15.36 -16.85 -8.72
C PRO A 61 16.21 -18.05 -8.27
N PRO A 62 16.79 -18.83 -9.21
CA PRO A 62 16.82 -18.60 -10.66
C PRO A 62 15.63 -19.18 -11.44
N VAL A 63 14.69 -19.84 -10.77
CA VAL A 63 13.56 -20.55 -11.42
C VAL A 63 12.52 -19.59 -11.98
N ALA A 64 12.29 -18.48 -11.28
CA ALA A 64 11.48 -17.37 -11.77
C ALA A 64 12.28 -16.08 -11.63
N VAL A 65 12.46 -15.36 -12.73
CA VAL A 65 13.16 -14.07 -12.78
C VAL A 65 12.32 -13.08 -13.56
N GLY A 66 12.44 -11.80 -13.27
CA GLY A 66 11.66 -10.80 -13.99
C GLY A 66 11.82 -9.40 -13.46
N THR A 67 11.22 -8.47 -14.19
CA THR A 67 11.13 -7.07 -13.85
C THR A 67 9.67 -6.61 -13.81
N PHE A 68 9.42 -5.65 -12.94
CA PHE A 68 8.16 -4.93 -12.84
C PHE A 68 8.48 -3.45 -12.75
N THR A 69 7.94 -2.64 -13.65
CA THR A 69 8.18 -1.19 -13.68
C THR A 69 6.85 -0.48 -13.48
N LEU A 70 6.83 0.47 -12.56
CA LEU A 70 5.69 1.32 -12.26
C LEU A 70 6.05 2.79 -12.53
N VAL A 71 5.15 3.49 -13.21
CA VAL A 71 5.20 4.95 -13.38
C VAL A 71 3.89 5.51 -12.82
N GLN A 72 3.95 6.09 -11.62
CA GLN A 72 2.78 6.61 -10.91
C GLN A 72 2.58 8.10 -11.20
N ASN A 73 1.33 8.50 -11.43
CA ASN A 73 0.93 9.89 -11.41
C ASN A 73 0.85 10.39 -9.95
N PRO A 74 0.94 11.71 -9.71
CA PRO A 74 0.69 12.26 -8.38
C PRO A 74 -0.66 11.80 -7.83
N ALA A 75 -0.70 11.45 -6.55
CA ALA A 75 -1.92 11.01 -5.89
C ALA A 75 -2.99 12.12 -5.89
N SER A 76 -4.25 11.72 -6.00
CA SER A 76 -5.42 12.59 -5.93
C SER A 76 -6.29 12.11 -4.77
N GLY A 77 -6.06 12.66 -3.57
CA GLY A 77 -6.67 12.16 -2.34
C GLY A 77 -6.14 10.76 -2.00
N ASP A 78 -7.04 9.83 -1.67
CA ASP A 78 -6.70 8.47 -1.25
C ASP A 78 -6.33 7.53 -2.40
N THR A 79 -6.21 8.04 -3.63
CA THR A 79 -5.99 7.22 -4.83
C THR A 79 -4.82 7.74 -5.65
N ALA A 80 -3.99 6.83 -6.16
CA ALA A 80 -3.01 7.12 -7.20
C ALA A 80 -3.17 6.12 -8.36
N THR A 81 -2.90 6.60 -9.57
CA THR A 81 -2.97 5.79 -10.79
C THR A 81 -1.66 5.87 -11.53
N GLY A 82 -1.42 4.93 -12.44
CA GLY A 82 -0.20 4.95 -13.24
C GLY A 82 -0.20 3.90 -14.34
N THR A 83 0.96 3.73 -14.95
CA THR A 83 1.22 2.67 -15.93
C THR A 83 2.18 1.64 -15.37
N LEU A 84 2.05 0.40 -15.86
CA LEU A 84 2.92 -0.70 -15.51
C LEU A 84 3.47 -1.43 -16.74
N THR A 85 4.62 -2.05 -16.54
CA THR A 85 5.21 -3.02 -17.45
C THR A 85 5.73 -4.20 -16.62
N LEU A 86 5.35 -5.41 -17.01
CA LEU A 86 5.69 -6.66 -16.36
C LEU A 86 6.41 -7.56 -17.37
N SER A 87 7.53 -8.15 -16.97
CA SER A 87 8.19 -9.21 -17.72
C SER A 87 8.74 -10.24 -16.74
N ILE A 88 8.17 -11.44 -16.74
CA ILE A 88 8.64 -12.58 -15.95
C ILE A 88 9.00 -13.72 -16.90
N THR A 89 10.07 -14.43 -16.58
CA THR A 89 10.43 -15.71 -17.17
C THR A 89 10.38 -16.78 -16.10
N VAL A 90 9.61 -17.83 -16.35
CA VAL A 90 9.56 -19.02 -15.49
C VAL A 90 10.24 -20.18 -16.21
N THR A 91 11.25 -20.78 -15.59
CA THR A 91 11.91 -21.98 -16.09
C THR A 91 11.37 -23.19 -15.35
N SER A 92 10.78 -24.13 -16.08
CA SER A 92 10.29 -25.38 -15.51
C SER A 92 11.46 -26.24 -15.02
N PRO A 93 11.46 -26.69 -13.75
CA PRO A 93 12.52 -27.53 -13.21
C PRO A 93 12.48 -28.97 -13.76
N LEU A 94 11.39 -29.37 -14.42
CA LEU A 94 11.19 -30.74 -14.89
C LEU A 94 11.81 -31.01 -16.26
N ASP A 95 11.72 -30.03 -17.15
CA ASP A 95 12.10 -30.16 -18.57
C ASP A 95 12.93 -28.97 -19.09
N GLY A 96 13.18 -27.95 -18.25
CA GLY A 96 13.92 -26.76 -18.65
C GLY A 96 13.14 -25.80 -19.57
N SER A 97 11.86 -26.07 -19.81
CA SER A 97 11.00 -25.22 -20.64
C SER A 97 10.90 -23.81 -20.07
N VAL A 98 10.92 -22.82 -20.95
CA VAL A 98 10.87 -21.40 -20.59
C VAL A 98 9.50 -20.83 -20.94
N ILE A 99 8.80 -20.30 -19.94
CA ILE A 99 7.47 -19.71 -20.06
C ILE A 99 7.58 -18.20 -19.79
N PRO A 100 7.43 -17.35 -20.82
CA PRO A 100 7.38 -15.91 -20.64
C PRO A 100 5.98 -15.46 -20.17
N ILE A 101 5.95 -14.47 -19.29
CA ILE A 101 4.74 -13.77 -18.84
C ILE A 101 5.02 -12.28 -19.00
N GLU A 102 4.36 -11.64 -19.96
CA GLU A 102 4.57 -10.22 -20.27
C GLU A 102 3.23 -9.50 -20.21
N ASP A 103 3.17 -8.38 -19.50
CA ASP A 103 1.94 -7.58 -19.44
C ASP A 103 2.27 -6.09 -19.39
N GLN A 104 1.38 -5.28 -19.93
CA GLN A 104 1.48 -3.83 -19.94
C GLN A 104 0.10 -3.25 -19.71
N GLY A 105 0.01 -2.14 -18.98
CA GLY A 105 -1.29 -1.55 -18.74
C GLY A 105 -1.28 -0.42 -17.72
N THR A 106 -2.41 -0.25 -17.06
CA THR A 106 -2.60 0.73 -16.01
C THR A 106 -2.83 0.06 -14.67
N PHE A 107 -2.55 0.81 -13.60
CA PHE A 107 -2.91 0.42 -12.25
C PHE A 107 -3.54 1.57 -11.49
N THR A 108 -4.29 1.20 -10.45
CA THR A 108 -4.85 2.08 -9.44
C THR A 108 -4.50 1.51 -8.07
N VAL A 109 -3.99 2.34 -7.19
CA VAL A 109 -3.74 2.01 -5.79
C VAL A 109 -4.46 2.98 -4.87
N ARG A 110 -4.88 2.46 -3.71
CA ARG A 110 -5.56 3.24 -2.69
C ARG A 110 -4.80 3.22 -1.36
N ALA A 111 -4.94 4.28 -0.56
CA ALA A 111 -4.27 4.41 0.73
C ALA A 111 -4.58 3.27 1.72
N ASP A 112 -5.71 2.59 1.55
CA ASP A 112 -6.11 1.41 2.33
C ASP A 112 -5.36 0.11 1.94
N GLY A 113 -4.46 0.18 0.95
CA GLY A 113 -3.70 -0.97 0.45
C GLY A 113 -4.40 -1.73 -0.69
N THR A 114 -5.51 -1.23 -1.23
CA THR A 114 -6.18 -1.86 -2.38
C THR A 114 -5.37 -1.66 -3.67
N TRP A 115 -5.32 -2.71 -4.50
CA TRP A 115 -4.68 -2.75 -5.81
C TRP A 115 -5.68 -3.14 -6.90
N GLU A 116 -5.68 -2.39 -7.99
CA GLU A 116 -6.37 -2.75 -9.23
C GLU A 116 -5.42 -2.54 -10.42
N GLN A 117 -5.39 -3.50 -11.34
CA GLN A 117 -4.59 -3.46 -12.57
C GLN A 117 -5.47 -3.80 -13.76
N THR A 118 -5.32 -3.04 -14.83
CA THR A 118 -5.88 -3.34 -16.14
C THR A 118 -4.73 -3.49 -17.13
N GLY A 119 -4.29 -4.72 -17.33
CA GLY A 119 -3.29 -5.12 -18.30
C GLY A 119 -3.86 -5.41 -19.69
N GLN A 120 -2.97 -5.71 -20.63
CA GLN A 120 -3.30 -6.22 -21.95
C GLN A 120 -3.75 -7.68 -21.90
N LEU A 121 -3.17 -8.46 -20.98
CA LEU A 121 -3.49 -9.88 -20.82
C LEU A 121 -4.55 -10.15 -19.75
N ALA A 122 -4.59 -9.33 -18.70
CA ALA A 122 -5.40 -9.59 -17.52
C ALA A 122 -5.88 -8.31 -16.82
N GLN A 123 -7.07 -8.40 -16.24
CA GLN A 123 -7.48 -7.50 -15.16
C GLN A 123 -7.20 -8.20 -13.84
N ASN A 124 -6.61 -7.49 -12.88
CA ASN A 124 -6.24 -8.04 -11.58
C ASN A 124 -6.73 -7.11 -10.48
N ILE A 125 -7.35 -7.68 -9.45
CA ILE A 125 -7.81 -6.97 -8.25
C ILE A 125 -7.19 -7.66 -7.04
N GLY A 126 -6.79 -6.88 -6.05
CA GLY A 126 -6.31 -7.41 -4.78
C GLY A 126 -5.73 -6.33 -3.88
N THR A 127 -4.59 -6.60 -3.27
CA THR A 127 -3.94 -5.71 -2.31
C THR A 127 -2.46 -5.54 -2.60
N TYR A 128 -1.88 -4.47 -2.05
CA TYR A 128 -0.45 -4.23 -2.06
C TYR A 128 0.07 -3.79 -0.69
N SER A 129 1.36 -3.98 -0.47
CA SER A 129 2.09 -3.38 0.64
C SER A 129 3.50 -2.99 0.21
N LEU A 130 3.99 -1.87 0.74
CA LEU A 130 5.36 -1.41 0.53
C LEU A 130 6.08 -1.36 1.88
N ALA A 131 7.14 -2.15 2.04
CA ALA A 131 7.99 -2.16 3.22
C ALA A 131 9.44 -1.84 2.82
N GLY A 132 9.86 -0.60 3.06
CA GLY A 132 11.13 -0.10 2.52
C GLY A 132 11.15 -0.17 1.00
N ASN A 133 12.08 -0.96 0.45
CA ASN A 133 12.22 -1.16 -1.00
C ASN A 133 11.52 -2.43 -1.51
N VAL A 134 10.71 -3.11 -0.69
CA VAL A 134 10.02 -4.33 -1.07
C VAL A 134 8.53 -4.06 -1.29
N LEU A 135 8.07 -4.26 -2.52
CA LEU A 135 6.66 -4.21 -2.90
C LEU A 135 6.10 -5.62 -2.95
N THR A 136 5.02 -5.87 -2.22
CA THR A 136 4.25 -7.12 -2.32
C THR A 136 2.90 -6.82 -2.95
N VAL A 137 2.52 -7.57 -3.98
CA VAL A 137 1.19 -7.48 -4.61
C VAL A 137 0.51 -8.84 -4.52
N THR A 138 -0.68 -8.86 -3.93
CA THR A 138 -1.52 -10.05 -3.80
C THR A 138 -2.75 -9.87 -4.67
N VAL A 139 -2.85 -10.62 -5.76
CA VAL A 139 -4.02 -10.66 -6.64
C VAL A 139 -4.98 -11.71 -6.11
N THR A 140 -6.22 -11.31 -5.84
CA THR A 140 -7.29 -12.19 -5.36
C THR A 140 -8.35 -12.47 -6.42
N GLU A 141 -8.47 -11.62 -7.44
CA GLU A 141 -9.45 -11.78 -8.51
C GLU A 141 -8.93 -11.28 -9.86
N PRO A 142 -9.47 -11.81 -10.98
CA PRO A 142 -10.35 -12.99 -11.06
C PRO A 142 -9.51 -14.28 -11.04
N PRO A 143 -10.05 -15.42 -10.57
CA PRO A 143 -9.48 -16.72 -10.91
C PRO A 143 -9.39 -16.89 -12.44
N PRO A 144 -8.30 -17.46 -13.00
CA PRO A 144 -7.17 -18.12 -12.35
C PRO A 144 -5.99 -17.21 -11.98
N ASN A 145 -6.11 -15.89 -12.05
CA ASN A 145 -4.99 -14.95 -11.86
C ASN A 145 -4.56 -14.76 -10.40
N VAL A 146 -5.16 -15.52 -9.46
CA VAL A 146 -4.83 -15.48 -8.05
C VAL A 146 -3.34 -15.79 -7.86
N ALA A 147 -2.62 -14.82 -7.31
CA ALA A 147 -1.18 -14.87 -7.19
C ALA A 147 -0.68 -13.93 -6.09
N THR A 148 0.50 -14.20 -5.58
CA THR A 148 1.28 -13.27 -4.75
C THR A 148 2.65 -13.10 -5.38
N THR A 149 3.03 -11.84 -5.58
CA THR A 149 4.33 -11.46 -6.12
C THR A 149 5.05 -10.53 -5.15
N VAL A 150 6.35 -10.75 -5.01
CA VAL A 150 7.24 -9.93 -4.18
C VAL A 150 8.33 -9.37 -5.06
N TRP A 151 8.54 -8.06 -4.94
CA TRP A 151 9.35 -7.26 -5.84
C TRP A 151 10.32 -6.39 -5.04
N GLN A 152 11.59 -6.40 -5.40
CA GLN A 152 12.64 -5.60 -4.79
C GLN A 152 12.99 -4.42 -5.69
N ARG A 153 12.77 -3.19 -5.22
CA ARG A 153 13.14 -1.96 -5.93
C ARG A 153 14.66 -1.91 -6.14
N GLN A 154 15.07 -1.49 -7.34
CA GLN A 154 16.48 -1.27 -7.74
C GLN A 154 17.08 -0.04 -7.08
#